data_AF-A0A7H8R0J6-F1
#
_entry.id   AF-A0A7H8R0J6-F1
#
_cell.length_a   1.000
_cell.length_b   1.000
_cell.length_c   1.000
_cell.angle_alpha   90.00
_cell.angle_beta   90.00
_cell.angle_gamma   90.00
#
_symmetry.space_group_name_H-M   'P 1'
#
loop_
_entity.id
_entity.type
_entity.pdbx_description
1 polymer ?
#
loop_
_entity_poly.entity_id
_entity_poly.type
_entity_poly.pdbx_seq_one_letter_code
_entity_poly.pdbx_strand_id
1 'polypeptide(L)'
;MSKPAQTINIIYSSKSLNLVDCHTLEPLYKVKVDRHAPQVEMRRLQNTQSATDDTLLENNLPWANRVCTATFKLTSLQVRLSIHEHEDVPFTRDQIFSTKYTFASPFFESAILTWKADGALSGNYMLTDDAKGTVLARFRNRLFSVTEVGTLEITENFEANFKDEIVISALAMLAMVQSLQLGVMVIV
;
A
#
# COMPACT_ATOMS: atom_id res chain seq x y z
N MET A 1 20.55 -13.27 -1.61
CA MET A 1 19.47 -12.31 -1.33
C MET A 1 19.34 -12.19 0.17
N SER A 2 19.35 -10.98 0.73
CA SER A 2 19.09 -10.78 2.16
C SER A 2 17.63 -11.12 2.47
N LYS A 3 17.38 -11.76 3.61
CA LYS A 3 16.04 -12.06 4.11
C LYS A 3 15.33 -10.72 4.42
N PRO A 4 14.05 -10.53 4.05
CA PRO A 4 13.32 -9.33 4.44
C PRO A 4 13.21 -9.24 5.96
N ALA A 5 13.28 -8.03 6.51
CA ALA A 5 13.05 -7.78 7.92
C ALA A 5 11.60 -8.05 8.31
N GLN A 6 10.65 -7.78 7.41
CA GLN A 6 9.24 -8.04 7.61
C GLN A 6 8.56 -8.42 6.29
N THR A 7 7.60 -9.35 6.36
CA THR A 7 6.74 -9.71 5.22
C THR A 7 5.29 -9.58 5.64
N ILE A 8 4.51 -8.82 4.88
CA ILE A 8 3.11 -8.53 5.16
C ILE A 8 2.26 -9.15 4.05
N ASN A 9 1.32 -10.02 4.42
CA ASN A 9 0.35 -10.59 3.50
C ASN A 9 -0.83 -9.61 3.32
N ILE A 10 -1.21 -9.34 2.07
CA ILE A 10 -2.33 -8.46 1.73
C ILE A 10 -3.51 -9.34 1.31
N ILE A 11 -4.51 -9.45 2.18
CA ILE A 11 -5.61 -10.41 2.06
C ILE A 11 -6.92 -9.69 1.74
N TYR A 12 -7.69 -10.20 0.78
CA TYR A 12 -9.02 -9.70 0.49
C TYR A 12 -9.99 -10.02 1.64
N SER A 13 -10.80 -9.05 2.05
CA SER A 13 -11.79 -9.19 3.11
C SER A 13 -13.08 -8.45 2.75
N SER A 14 -13.96 -9.10 1.99
CA SER A 14 -15.27 -8.62 1.49
C SER A 14 -15.30 -7.20 0.90
N LYS A 15 -15.22 -6.16 1.74
CA LYS A 15 -15.22 -4.72 1.36
C LYS A 15 -13.94 -3.98 1.80
N SER A 16 -12.91 -4.71 2.23
CA SER A 16 -11.67 -4.20 2.81
C SER A 16 -10.49 -5.10 2.46
N LEU A 17 -9.28 -4.65 2.76
CA LEU A 17 -8.07 -5.48 2.78
C LEU A 17 -7.60 -5.61 4.22
N ASN A 18 -7.19 -6.82 4.59
CA ASN A 18 -6.52 -7.11 5.86
C ASN A 18 -5.04 -7.33 5.57
N LEU A 19 -4.18 -6.58 6.25
CA LEU A 19 -2.73 -6.68 6.13
C LEU A 19 -2.21 -7.34 7.39
N VAL A 20 -1.58 -8.50 7.22
CA VAL A 20 -1.23 -9.40 8.31
C VAL A 20 0.24 -9.74 8.23
N ASP A 21 0.94 -9.74 9.35
CA ASP A 21 2.33 -10.20 9.39
C ASP A 21 2.41 -11.69 9.00
N CYS A 22 3.29 -12.03 8.06
CA CYS A 22 3.37 -13.37 7.48
C CYS A 22 3.88 -14.43 8.48
N HIS A 23 4.68 -14.02 9.46
CA HIS A 23 5.28 -14.93 10.41
C HIS A 23 4.44 -15.12 11.67
N THR A 24 3.92 -14.03 12.21
CA THR A 24 3.13 -14.05 13.46
C THR A 24 1.64 -14.20 13.23
N LEU A 25 1.18 -13.97 11.98
CA LEU A 25 -0.24 -13.85 11.64
C LEU A 25 -0.96 -12.73 12.42
N GLU A 26 -0.21 -11.81 13.02
CA GLU A 26 -0.77 -10.65 13.71
C GLU A 26 -1.34 -9.66 12.68
N PRO A 27 -2.60 -9.21 12.85
CA PRO A 27 -3.18 -8.22 11.96
C PRO A 27 -2.53 -6.86 12.22
N LEU A 28 -1.89 -6.28 11.21
CA LEU A 28 -1.14 -5.02 11.31
C LEU A 28 -1.99 -3.83 10.88
N TYR A 29 -2.70 -3.98 9.76
CA TYR A 29 -3.53 -2.91 9.20
C TYR A 29 -4.86 -3.43 8.67
N LYS A 30 -5.87 -2.56 8.70
CA LYS A 30 -7.10 -2.73 7.94
C LYS A 30 -7.24 -1.58 6.98
N VAL A 31 -7.60 -1.89 5.75
CA VAL A 31 -7.68 -0.94 4.65
C VAL A 31 -9.08 -0.96 4.08
N LYS A 32 -9.71 0.20 3.99
CA LYS A 32 -10.99 0.37 3.29
C LYS A 32 -10.73 0.99 1.93
N VAL A 33 -11.40 0.44 0.93
CA VAL A 33 -11.38 0.97 -0.43
C VAL A 33 -12.78 1.48 -0.72
N ASP A 34 -12.92 2.79 -0.86
CA ASP A 34 -14.17 3.40 -1.28
C ASP A 34 -14.23 3.43 -2.82
N ARG A 35 -15.38 3.00 -3.36
CA ARG A 35 -15.61 2.93 -4.81
C ARG A 35 -16.39 4.14 -5.33
N HIS A 36 -17.08 4.88 -4.46
CA HIS A 36 -17.87 6.06 -4.82
C HIS A 36 -17.00 7.31 -4.88
N ALA A 37 -16.07 7.43 -3.93
CA ALA A 37 -14.92 8.31 -4.01
C ALA A 37 -13.69 7.41 -4.10
N PRO A 38 -12.94 7.36 -5.21
CA PRO A 38 -11.82 6.44 -5.33
C PRO A 38 -10.75 6.87 -4.30
N GLN A 39 -10.76 6.17 -3.17
CA GLN A 39 -9.99 6.51 -1.97
C GLN A 39 -9.65 5.21 -1.24
N VAL A 40 -8.43 5.15 -0.73
CA VAL A 40 -7.93 4.08 0.14
C VAL A 40 -7.65 4.69 1.50
N GLU A 41 -8.29 4.16 2.53
CA GLU A 41 -8.09 4.58 3.93
C GLU A 41 -7.43 3.44 4.69
N MET A 42 -6.34 3.73 5.39
CA MET A 42 -5.58 2.75 6.17
C MET A 42 -5.61 3.10 7.65
N ARG A 43 -5.95 2.11 8.48
CA ARG A 43 -5.82 2.17 9.94
C ARG A 43 -4.78 1.15 10.40
N ARG A 44 -3.97 1.53 11.39
CA ARG A 44 -3.11 0.61 12.13
C ARG A 44 -3.95 -0.11 13.18
N LEU A 45 -3.77 -1.41 13.31
CA LEU A 45 -4.36 -2.22 14.37
C LEU A 45 -3.33 -2.29 15.48
N GLN A 46 -3.50 -1.49 16.53
CA GLN A 46 -2.64 -1.62 17.70
C GLN A 46 -2.95 -2.96 18.36
N ASN A 47 -1.90 -3.65 18.78
CA ASN A 47 -1.97 -4.91 19.51
C ASN A 47 -2.78 -4.68 20.80
N THR A 48 -4.09 -4.87 20.72
CA THR A 48 -5.00 -4.57 21.82
C THR A 48 -4.99 -5.81 22.70
N GLN A 49 -3.95 -5.96 23.53
CA GLN A 49 -3.85 -7.03 24.53
C GLN A 49 -4.91 -6.91 25.65
N SER A 50 -5.92 -6.05 25.49
CA SER A 50 -7.01 -5.85 26.45
C SER A 50 -8.34 -5.69 25.72
N ALA A 51 -8.89 -6.78 25.18
CA ALA A 51 -10.30 -6.88 24.90
C ALA A 51 -10.74 -8.35 24.93
N THR A 52 -11.16 -8.78 26.11
CA THR A 52 -12.15 -9.85 26.29
C THR A 52 -13.31 -9.66 25.32
N ASP A 53 -13.67 -10.73 24.58
CA ASP A 53 -14.93 -10.91 23.85
C ASP A 53 -15.46 -9.68 23.10
N ASP A 54 -14.98 -9.38 21.89
CA ASP A 54 -15.67 -8.41 21.04
C ASP A 54 -15.42 -8.55 19.52
N THR A 55 -15.70 -9.72 18.97
CA THR A 55 -15.76 -9.94 17.51
C THR A 55 -16.92 -9.19 16.83
N LEU A 56 -17.75 -8.45 17.57
CA LEU A 56 -18.90 -7.69 17.03
C LEU A 56 -18.69 -6.17 16.99
N LEU A 57 -17.64 -5.62 17.63
CA LEU A 57 -17.41 -4.17 17.70
C LEU A 57 -16.35 -3.64 16.73
N GLU A 58 -15.49 -4.50 16.15
CA GLU A 58 -14.44 -4.06 15.22
C GLU A 58 -14.96 -3.45 13.90
N ASN A 59 -16.18 -3.77 13.48
CA ASN A 59 -16.77 -3.23 12.26
C ASN A 59 -17.42 -1.85 12.44
N ASN A 60 -17.56 -1.37 13.67
CA ASN A 60 -18.22 -0.10 14.00
C ASN A 60 -17.27 0.93 14.65
N LEU A 61 -15.98 0.63 14.80
CA LEU A 61 -14.99 1.63 15.21
C LEU A 61 -14.95 2.76 14.16
N PRO A 62 -15.05 4.04 14.58
CA PRO A 62 -15.01 5.16 13.65
C PRO A 62 -13.70 5.14 12.85
N TRP A 63 -13.79 5.35 11.53
CA TRP A 63 -12.63 5.66 10.65
C TRP A 63 -11.95 7.01 10.99
N ALA A 64 -12.24 7.56 12.17
CA ALA A 64 -11.63 8.74 12.75
C ALA A 64 -10.13 8.51 13.06
N ASN A 65 -9.73 7.29 13.43
CA ASN A 65 -8.34 6.95 13.76
C ASN A 65 -7.53 6.44 12.55
N ARG A 66 -7.82 6.94 11.35
CA ARG A 66 -7.04 6.62 10.15
C ARG A 66 -5.64 7.21 10.27
N VAL A 67 -4.64 6.47 9.80
CA VAL A 67 -3.23 6.87 9.89
C VAL A 67 -2.73 7.36 8.53
N CYS A 68 -3.22 6.75 7.45
CA CYS A 68 -2.92 7.22 6.10
C CYS A 68 -4.15 7.14 5.20
N THR A 69 -4.15 7.98 4.18
CA THR A 69 -5.14 8.01 3.11
C THR A 69 -4.45 8.16 1.77
N ALA A 70 -4.95 7.48 0.74
CA ALA A 70 -4.62 7.75 -0.64
C ALA A 70 -5.91 8.14 -1.38
N THR A 71 -5.95 9.35 -1.93
CA THR A 71 -7.11 9.88 -2.65
C THR A 71 -6.78 9.99 -4.13
N PHE A 72 -7.62 9.38 -4.95
CA PHE A 72 -7.43 9.30 -6.39
C PHE A 72 -8.34 10.34 -7.04
N LYS A 73 -7.83 11.01 -8.07
CA LYS A 73 -8.71 11.68 -9.02
C LYS A 73 -8.98 10.68 -10.15
N LEU A 74 -10.25 10.38 -10.43
CA LEU A 74 -10.62 9.54 -11.58
C LEU A 74 -9.86 10.03 -12.81
N THR A 75 -9.29 9.07 -13.57
CA THR A 75 -8.46 9.27 -14.79
C THR A 75 -7.11 9.99 -14.61
N SER A 76 -6.69 10.33 -13.39
CA SER A 76 -5.43 11.02 -13.16
C SER A 76 -4.22 10.09 -13.08
N LEU A 77 -3.07 10.54 -13.58
CA LEU A 77 -1.75 9.97 -13.30
C LEU A 77 -1.27 10.27 -11.87
N GLN A 78 -2.09 10.92 -11.06
CA GLN A 78 -1.72 11.42 -9.75
C GLN A 78 -2.70 10.93 -8.67
N VAL A 79 -2.11 10.52 -7.57
CA VAL A 79 -2.77 10.28 -6.28
C VAL A 79 -2.22 11.29 -5.29
N ARG A 80 -3.08 11.74 -4.39
CA ARG A 80 -2.68 12.52 -3.23
C ARG A 80 -2.63 11.59 -2.04
N LEU A 81 -1.47 11.51 -1.40
CA LEU A 81 -1.31 10.78 -0.15
C LEU A 81 -1.43 11.77 1.02
N SER A 82 -2.10 11.31 2.06
CA SER A 82 -2.05 11.92 3.40
C SER A 82 -1.44 10.87 4.32
N ILE A 83 -0.29 11.15 4.92
CA ILE A 83 0.47 10.20 5.72
C ILE A 83 0.75 10.88 7.07
N HIS A 84 0.04 10.48 8.12
CA HIS A 84 0.02 11.17 9.40
C HIS A 84 -0.31 12.68 9.24
N GLU A 85 0.55 13.58 9.71
CA GLU A 85 0.43 15.04 9.59
C GLU A 85 0.80 15.60 8.20
N HIS A 86 1.38 14.78 7.32
CA HIS A 86 1.77 15.21 5.99
C HIS A 86 0.62 15.05 5.00
N GLU A 87 -0.03 16.16 4.67
CA GLU A 87 -1.12 16.21 3.70
C GLU A 87 -0.62 16.50 2.28
N ASP A 88 -1.41 16.12 1.28
CA ASP A 88 -1.19 16.42 -0.13
C ASP A 88 0.17 15.98 -0.71
N VAL A 89 0.77 14.90 -0.20
CA VAL A 89 2.01 14.31 -0.75
C VAL A 89 1.73 13.80 -2.18
N PRO A 90 2.35 14.38 -3.22
CA PRO A 90 2.09 13.98 -4.60
C PRO A 90 2.67 12.59 -4.88
N PHE A 91 1.81 11.67 -5.31
CA PHE A 91 2.21 10.36 -5.80
C PHE A 91 1.85 10.26 -7.28
N THR A 92 2.88 10.25 -8.13
CA THR A 92 2.72 10.43 -9.58
C THR A 92 3.20 9.23 -10.36
N ARG A 93 2.44 8.84 -11.38
CA ARG A 93 2.89 7.93 -12.43
C ARG A 93 3.52 8.74 -13.55
N ASP A 94 4.74 8.39 -13.96
CA ASP A 94 5.49 9.17 -14.96
C ASP A 94 4.73 9.34 -16.29
N GLN A 95 4.08 8.28 -16.77
CA GLN A 95 3.32 8.25 -18.02
C GLN A 95 2.15 7.26 -17.93
N ILE A 96 1.16 7.35 -18.82
CA ILE A 96 -0.03 6.47 -18.82
C ILE A 96 0.35 4.98 -18.82
N PHE A 97 1.37 4.59 -19.58
CA PHE A 97 1.83 3.19 -19.67
C PHE A 97 3.09 2.91 -18.85
N SER A 98 3.55 3.87 -18.04
CA SER A 98 4.72 3.67 -17.19
C SER A 98 4.39 2.74 -16.03
N THR A 99 5.34 1.88 -15.69
CA THR A 99 5.31 1.09 -14.46
C THR A 99 6.07 1.76 -13.31
N LYS A 100 6.44 3.04 -13.50
CA LYS A 100 7.14 3.85 -12.49
C LYS A 100 6.20 4.83 -11.81
N TYR A 101 6.26 4.84 -10.48
CA TYR A 101 5.46 5.70 -9.62
C TYR A 101 6.36 6.34 -8.58
N THR A 102 6.31 7.66 -8.47
CA THR A 102 7.27 8.48 -7.73
C THR A 102 6.57 9.35 -6.70
N PHE A 103 7.24 9.57 -5.58
CA PHE A 103 6.82 10.52 -4.55
C PHE A 103 8.01 10.97 -3.71
N ALA A 104 7.87 12.14 -3.08
CA ALA A 104 8.84 12.63 -2.11
C ALA A 104 8.47 12.10 -0.73
N SER A 105 9.42 11.43 -0.07
CA SER A 105 9.20 10.82 1.23
C SER A 105 9.26 11.84 2.36
N PRO A 106 8.20 12.02 3.16
CA PRO A 106 8.29 12.85 4.37
C PRO A 106 9.14 12.21 5.47
N PHE A 107 9.22 10.88 5.55
CA PHE A 107 9.88 10.17 6.66
C PHE A 107 11.26 9.59 6.31
N PHE A 108 11.70 9.67 5.05
CA PHE A 108 12.99 9.14 4.60
C PHE A 108 13.85 10.22 3.95
N GLU A 109 14.42 11.11 4.77
CA GLU A 109 15.38 12.15 4.36
C GLU A 109 14.91 13.05 3.19
N SER A 110 13.59 13.23 2.99
CA SER A 110 13.05 13.91 1.79
C SER A 110 13.46 13.26 0.46
N ALA A 111 13.82 11.98 0.47
CA ALA A 111 14.25 11.25 -0.72
C ALA A 111 13.10 11.09 -1.72
N ILE A 112 13.46 11.02 -3.00
CA ILE A 112 12.51 10.62 -4.05
C ILE A 112 12.50 9.09 -4.09
N LEU A 113 11.34 8.54 -3.75
CA LEU A 113 11.12 7.10 -3.74
C LEU A 113 10.30 6.68 -4.95
N THR A 114 10.71 5.58 -5.55
CA THR A 114 10.13 5.10 -6.81
C THR A 114 9.70 3.64 -6.71
N TRP A 115 8.41 3.38 -6.86
CA TRP A 115 7.90 2.06 -7.19
C TRP A 115 8.11 1.78 -8.67
N LYS A 116 8.79 0.68 -9.01
CA LYS A 116 9.01 0.25 -10.40
C LYS A 116 8.86 -1.26 -10.55
N ALA A 117 8.55 -1.72 -11.75
CA ALA A 117 8.41 -3.15 -12.02
C ALA A 117 9.67 -3.94 -11.64
N ASP A 118 9.49 -5.04 -10.92
CA ASP A 118 10.53 -6.00 -10.54
C ASP A 118 10.49 -7.22 -11.47
N GLY A 119 11.00 -7.00 -12.69
CA GLY A 119 10.99 -7.97 -13.79
C GLY A 119 9.92 -7.69 -14.86
N ALA A 120 9.99 -8.43 -15.97
CA ALA A 120 9.23 -8.09 -17.18
C ALA A 120 7.75 -8.52 -17.17
N LEU A 121 7.34 -9.51 -16.36
CA LEU A 121 6.03 -10.18 -16.51
C LEU A 121 5.36 -10.65 -15.19
N SER A 122 5.90 -10.26 -14.04
CA SER A 122 5.47 -10.81 -12.74
C SER A 122 4.33 -10.04 -12.08
N GLY A 123 4.09 -8.78 -12.49
CA GLY A 123 3.28 -7.84 -11.71
C GLY A 123 3.90 -7.50 -10.35
N ASN A 124 5.17 -7.86 -10.12
CA ASN A 124 5.93 -7.49 -8.93
C ASN A 124 6.45 -6.07 -9.07
N TYR A 125 6.61 -5.40 -7.94
CA TYR A 125 7.18 -4.06 -7.88
C TYR A 125 8.24 -3.99 -6.81
N MET A 126 9.21 -3.10 -6.98
CA MET A 126 10.18 -2.73 -5.96
C MET A 126 10.10 -1.24 -5.68
N LEU A 127 10.26 -0.86 -4.42
CA LEU A 127 10.45 0.51 -3.99
C LEU A 127 11.94 0.79 -3.88
N THR A 128 12.42 1.82 -4.58
CA THR A 128 13.83 2.24 -4.52
C THR A 128 13.98 3.68 -4.07
N ASP A 129 15.04 3.94 -3.31
CA ASP A 129 15.64 5.27 -3.23
C ASP A 129 16.43 5.50 -4.52
N ASP A 130 15.98 6.43 -5.36
CA ASP A 130 16.60 6.64 -6.66
C ASP A 130 17.98 7.31 -6.57
N ALA A 131 18.27 8.05 -5.50
CA ALA A 131 19.57 8.67 -5.29
C ALA A 131 20.62 7.64 -4.84
N LYS A 132 20.22 6.73 -3.94
CA LYS A 132 21.13 5.69 -3.38
C LYS A 132 21.11 4.37 -4.18
N GLY A 133 20.10 4.16 -5.02
CA GLY A 133 19.90 2.92 -5.76
C GLY A 133 19.52 1.72 -4.88
N THR A 134 19.12 1.96 -3.64
CA THR A 134 18.81 0.92 -2.65
C THR A 134 17.36 0.47 -2.74
N VAL A 135 17.10 -0.81 -2.49
CA VAL A 135 15.74 -1.37 -2.45
C VAL A 135 15.23 -1.36 -1.01
N LEU A 136 14.12 -0.67 -0.79
CA LEU A 136 13.52 -0.48 0.54
C LEU A 136 12.36 -1.47 0.78
N ALA A 137 11.63 -1.80 -0.27
CA ALA A 137 10.54 -2.77 -0.21
C ALA A 137 10.32 -3.46 -1.55
N ARG A 138 9.64 -4.61 -1.52
CA ARG A 138 9.16 -5.31 -2.71
C ARG A 138 7.74 -5.77 -2.51
N PHE A 139 6.91 -5.53 -3.51
CA PHE A 139 5.62 -6.16 -3.63
C PHE A 139 5.73 -7.39 -4.53
N ARG A 140 5.33 -8.55 -4.02
CA ARG A 140 5.20 -9.80 -4.76
C ARG A 140 3.73 -10.03 -5.06
N ASN A 141 3.36 -9.98 -6.33
CA ASN A 141 2.02 -10.26 -6.75
C ASN A 141 1.72 -11.76 -6.64
N ARG A 142 0.54 -12.10 -6.12
CA ARG A 142 0.08 -13.49 -6.09
C ARG A 142 -0.89 -13.72 -7.24
N LEU A 143 -0.32 -13.97 -8.42
CA LEU A 143 -1.09 -14.27 -9.63
C LEU A 143 -2.07 -15.43 -9.36
N PHE A 144 -3.31 -15.28 -9.83
CA PHE A 144 -4.39 -16.28 -9.76
C PHE A 144 -4.96 -16.58 -8.36
N SER A 145 -4.65 -15.79 -7.34
CA SER A 145 -5.29 -15.91 -6.04
C SER A 145 -6.57 -15.07 -5.97
N VAL A 146 -7.65 -15.67 -5.45
CA VAL A 146 -8.92 -14.96 -5.16
C VAL A 146 -9.00 -14.49 -3.71
N THR A 147 -8.08 -14.95 -2.86
CA THR A 147 -8.06 -14.65 -1.42
C THR A 147 -6.98 -13.64 -1.04
N GLU A 148 -5.91 -13.55 -1.82
CA GLU A 148 -4.73 -12.76 -1.50
C GLU A 148 -4.30 -11.94 -2.71
N VAL A 149 -4.01 -10.66 -2.47
CA VAL A 149 -3.50 -9.73 -3.48
C VAL A 149 -2.02 -10.04 -3.75
N GLY A 150 -1.26 -10.26 -2.69
CA GLY A 150 0.18 -10.46 -2.74
C GLY A 150 0.84 -10.22 -1.38
N THR A 151 2.17 -10.16 -1.39
CA THR A 151 2.97 -9.92 -0.18
C THR A 151 3.84 -8.68 -0.33
N LEU A 152 3.93 -7.88 0.72
CA LEU A 152 4.84 -6.75 0.81
C LEU A 152 6.03 -7.12 1.70
N GLU A 153 7.22 -7.19 1.11
CA GLU A 153 8.50 -7.48 1.74
C GLU A 153 9.21 -6.16 2.06
N ILE A 154 9.42 -5.85 3.33
CA ILE A 154 10.20 -4.69 3.79
C ILE A 154 11.62 -5.16 4.09
N THR A 155 12.62 -4.51 3.51
CA THR A 155 14.00 -5.02 3.54
C THR A 155 14.67 -4.84 4.89
N GLU A 156 14.38 -3.73 5.58
CA GLU A 156 14.99 -3.37 6.86
C GLU A 156 13.94 -3.07 7.93
N ASN A 157 14.36 -3.01 9.19
CA ASN A 157 13.47 -2.65 10.28
C ASN A 157 13.36 -1.12 10.40
N PHE A 158 12.56 -0.52 9.52
CA PHE A 158 12.31 0.91 9.54
C PHE A 158 11.41 1.36 10.70
N GLU A 159 11.42 2.67 10.97
CA GLU A 159 10.50 3.29 11.90
C GLU A 159 9.04 3.12 11.45
N ALA A 160 8.12 3.13 12.41
CA ALA A 160 6.72 2.80 12.16
C ALA A 160 6.05 3.75 11.15
N ASN A 161 6.38 5.05 11.17
CA ASN A 161 5.81 6.03 10.24
C ASN A 161 6.28 5.77 8.80
N PHE A 162 7.56 5.42 8.63
CA PHE A 162 8.07 5.07 7.31
C PHE A 162 7.52 3.73 6.81
N LYS A 163 7.27 2.76 7.70
CA LYS A 163 6.54 1.53 7.32
C LYS A 163 5.14 1.84 6.82
N ASP A 164 4.40 2.72 7.50
CA ASP A 164 3.07 3.13 7.05
C ASP A 164 3.12 3.81 5.67
N GLU A 165 4.12 4.66 5.44
CA GLU A 165 4.39 5.28 4.14
C GLU A 165 4.64 4.24 3.03
N ILE A 166 5.49 3.25 3.30
CA ILE A 166 5.75 2.14 2.36
C ILE A 166 4.46 1.39 2.04
N VAL A 167 3.65 1.09 3.06
CA VAL A 167 2.40 0.33 2.89
C VAL A 167 1.37 1.13 2.09
N ILE A 168 1.10 2.39 2.46
CA ILE A 168 0.08 3.19 1.76
C ILE A 168 0.50 3.52 0.32
N SER A 169 1.78 3.77 0.06
CA SER A 169 2.28 4.00 -1.30
C SER A 169 2.21 2.74 -2.16
N ALA A 170 2.45 1.55 -1.60
CA ALA A 170 2.24 0.28 -2.29
C ALA A 170 0.76 0.11 -2.68
N LEU A 171 -0.16 0.35 -1.75
CA LEU A 171 -1.60 0.27 -2.00
C LEU A 171 -2.06 1.28 -3.06
N ALA A 172 -1.53 2.50 -3.02
CA ALA A 172 -1.80 3.54 -4.01
C ALA A 172 -1.36 3.11 -5.41
N MET A 173 -0.14 2.57 -5.52
CA MET A 173 0.38 2.00 -6.77
C MET A 173 -0.52 0.87 -7.29
N LEU A 174 -0.91 -0.09 -6.45
CA LEU A 174 -1.75 -1.21 -6.87
C LEU A 174 -3.12 -0.76 -7.38
N ALA A 175 -3.74 0.21 -6.70
CA ALA A 175 -5.01 0.79 -7.14
C ALA A 175 -4.87 1.51 -8.50
N MET A 176 -3.77 2.23 -8.73
CA MET A 176 -3.50 2.83 -10.04
C MET A 176 -3.32 1.77 -11.14
N VAL A 177 -2.58 0.69 -10.86
CA VAL A 177 -2.38 -0.42 -11.82
C VAL A 177 -3.72 -1.08 -12.18
N GLN A 178 -4.57 -1.36 -11.19
CA GLN A 178 -5.88 -1.98 -11.42
C GLN A 178 -6.85 -1.05 -12.17
N SER A 179 -6.83 0.25 -11.89
CA SER A 179 -7.70 1.22 -12.58
C SER A 179 -7.46 1.27 -14.09
N LEU A 180 -6.21 1.07 -14.53
CA LEU A 180 -5.87 0.98 -15.96
C LEU A 180 -6.37 -0.32 -16.58
N GLN A 181 -6.22 -1.46 -15.89
CA GLN A 181 -6.69 -2.75 -16.41
C GLN A 181 -8.20 -2.69 -16.69
N LEU A 182 -8.95 -2.04 -15.80
CA LEU A 182 -10.38 -1.78 -16.00
C LEU A 182 -10.64 -0.81 -17.14
N GLY A 183 -9.88 0.29 -17.25
CA GLY A 183 -10.02 1.26 -18.33
C GLY A 183 -9.73 0.68 -19.73
N VAL A 184 -8.71 -0.18 -19.85
CA VAL A 184 -8.38 -0.87 -21.12
C VAL A 184 -9.45 -1.88 -21.49
N MET A 185 -10.03 -2.62 -20.53
CA MET A 185 -11.11 -3.57 -20.79
C MET A 185 -12.40 -2.92 -21.32
N VAL A 186 -12.65 -1.65 -21.05
CA VAL A 186 -13.87 -0.94 -21.51
C VAL A 186 -13.71 -0.37 -22.93
N ILE A 187 -12.48 -0.26 -23.43
CA ILE A 187 -12.18 0.30 -24.76
C ILE A 187 -12.10 -0.80 -25.85
N VAL A 188 -12.06 -2.08 -25.46
CA VAL A 188 -11.96 -3.24 -26.36
C VAL A 188 -13.33 -3.87 -26.61
#